data_AF-X5E4C5-F1
#
_entry.id   AF-X5E4C5-F1
#
_cell.length_a   1.000
_cell.length_b   1.000
_cell.length_c   1.000
_cell.angle_alpha   90.00
_cell.angle_beta   90.00
_cell.angle_gamma   90.00
#
_symmetry.space_group_name_H-M   'P 1'
#
loop_
_entity.id
_entity.type
_entity.pdbx_description
1 polymer ?
#
loop_
_entity_poly.entity_id
_entity_poly.type
_entity_poly.pdbx_seq_one_letter_code
_entity_poly.pdbx_strand_id
1 'polypeptide(L)'
;MEKIVFTRKELYELVWSEPLSRLARKYNISDNGIRKRCKKMNIPLPKAGHWSKIQHGYKVIVPKLPGKYEGENETILCYRDKDGNYVEKVDVVTPQTKLKHELQNDPQLPLTVPEKITRFDSLIAQAKKSLQKKSSGVYNYEGMRATERGEINIMVSESNIDRALYFMNTLIKLFRARKHNIIIEDNETYAVIFGEKLPIKFKEKAKISYETSTYGWRSRTYHPSGKLAFVHDNRPYNQKEWLDGKKPLESRLAEILAYFETYAKKEIEDRIEWEKRRKIEEEEQKRQQELQIKKNDEIRRIKVLINMANYWKQAQILRDYITALENTNGLDFKKMDWIPWAKQKFEWFDPFTQGPDEILDDDDRQELMEELNKKVPRSNSYW
;
A
#
# COMPACT_ATOMS: atom_id res chain seq x y z
N MET A 1 -25.78 -13.85 26.38
CA MET A 1 -24.67 -14.80 26.12
C MET A 1 -23.67 -14.64 27.25
N GLU A 2 -23.31 -15.73 27.90
CA GLU A 2 -22.35 -15.71 28.99
C GLU A 2 -20.95 -15.41 28.45
N LYS A 3 -20.38 -14.29 28.91
CA LYS A 3 -19.03 -13.83 28.55
C LYS A 3 -18.08 -14.30 29.63
N ILE A 4 -16.95 -14.86 29.22
CA ILE A 4 -15.86 -15.26 30.12
C ILE A 4 -14.61 -14.47 29.74
N VAL A 5 -13.93 -13.95 30.75
CA VAL A 5 -12.64 -13.27 30.61
C VAL A 5 -11.56 -14.31 30.84
N PHE A 6 -10.60 -14.38 29.92
CA PHE A 6 -9.40 -15.20 30.06
C PHE A 6 -8.18 -14.30 30.14
N THR A 7 -7.35 -14.48 31.16
CA THR A 7 -6.01 -13.92 31.22
C THR A 7 -5.11 -14.57 30.16
N ARG A 8 -3.97 -13.93 29.86
CA ARG A 8 -2.95 -14.42 28.94
C ARG A 8 -2.49 -15.84 29.29
N LYS A 9 -2.36 -16.13 30.58
CA LYS A 9 -1.96 -17.44 31.10
C LYS A 9 -3.07 -18.47 30.91
N GLU A 10 -4.31 -18.13 31.27
CA GLU A 10 -5.45 -19.04 31.12
C GLU A 10 -5.75 -19.33 29.64
N LEU A 11 -5.61 -18.35 28.75
CA LEU A 11 -5.76 -18.57 27.32
C LEU A 11 -4.67 -19.51 26.78
N TYR A 12 -3.43 -19.37 27.25
CA TYR A 12 -2.34 -20.29 26.92
C TYR A 12 -2.67 -21.71 27.39
N GLU A 13 -3.09 -21.89 28.65
CA GLU A 13 -3.47 -23.21 29.17
C GLU A 13 -4.62 -23.82 28.36
N LEU A 14 -5.63 -23.00 27.99
CA LEU A 14 -6.79 -23.42 27.21
C LEU A 14 -6.43 -23.89 25.79
N VAL A 15 -5.55 -23.18 25.06
CA VAL A 15 -5.16 -23.58 23.70
C VAL A 15 -4.21 -24.78 23.66
N TRP A 16 -3.59 -25.13 24.78
CA TRP A 16 -2.75 -26.32 24.95
C TRP A 16 -3.49 -27.48 25.63
N SER A 17 -4.71 -27.28 26.15
CA SER A 17 -5.55 -28.34 26.72
C SER A 17 -6.49 -28.98 25.69
N GLU A 18 -6.95 -28.22 24.69
CA GLU A 18 -7.88 -28.73 23.66
C GLU A 18 -7.55 -28.19 22.25
N PRO A 19 -7.88 -28.96 21.18
CA PRO A 19 -7.74 -28.46 19.80
C PRO A 19 -8.55 -27.18 19.57
N LEU A 20 -7.96 -26.23 18.83
CA LEU A 20 -8.61 -24.96 18.50
C LEU A 20 -9.97 -25.14 17.78
N SER A 21 -10.12 -26.23 17.01
CA SER A 21 -11.40 -26.59 16.37
C SER A 21 -12.50 -26.95 17.38
N ARG A 22 -12.14 -27.51 18.54
CA ARG A 22 -13.04 -27.81 19.66
C ARG A 22 -13.34 -26.55 20.45
N LEU A 23 -12.33 -25.72 20.72
CA LEU A 23 -12.51 -24.41 21.34
C LEU A 23 -13.40 -23.49 20.50
N ALA A 24 -13.26 -23.51 19.18
CA ALA A 24 -14.12 -22.76 18.25
C ALA A 24 -15.58 -23.25 18.20
N ARG A 25 -15.85 -24.49 18.68
CA ARG A 25 -17.23 -24.98 18.86
C ARG A 25 -17.79 -24.65 20.23
N LYS A 26 -16.94 -24.60 21.25
CA LYS A 26 -17.30 -24.29 22.65
C LYS A 26 -17.54 -22.79 22.84
N TYR A 27 -16.67 -21.99 22.25
CA TYR A 27 -16.73 -20.54 22.25
C TYR A 27 -17.19 -20.05 20.88
N ASN A 28 -18.00 -19.00 20.85
CA ASN A 28 -18.52 -18.38 19.64
C ASN A 28 -17.45 -17.58 18.88
N ILE A 29 -16.39 -18.24 18.44
CA ILE A 29 -15.23 -17.65 17.77
C ILE A 29 -14.66 -18.64 16.75
N SER A 30 -14.19 -18.15 15.61
CA SER A 30 -13.54 -19.00 14.60
C SER A 30 -12.13 -19.44 15.03
N ASP A 31 -11.64 -20.56 14.49
CA ASP A 31 -10.25 -21.03 14.68
C ASP A 31 -9.23 -19.91 14.41
N ASN A 32 -9.41 -19.20 13.29
CA ASN A 32 -8.55 -18.07 12.93
C ASN A 32 -8.71 -16.88 13.90
N GLY A 33 -9.89 -16.68 14.49
CA GLY A 33 -10.12 -15.69 15.53
C GLY A 33 -9.32 -15.99 16.80
N ILE A 34 -9.31 -17.24 17.28
CA ILE A 34 -8.49 -17.67 18.42
C ILE A 34 -7.00 -17.50 18.10
N ARG A 35 -6.58 -17.88 16.88
CA ARG A 35 -5.19 -17.72 16.40
C ARG A 35 -4.74 -16.26 16.40
N LYS A 36 -5.58 -15.34 15.92
CA LYS A 36 -5.30 -13.89 15.93
C LYS A 36 -5.14 -13.36 17.35
N ARG A 37 -6.00 -13.77 18.29
CA ARG A 37 -5.90 -13.38 19.71
C ARG A 37 -4.59 -13.89 20.33
N CYS A 38 -4.27 -15.17 20.13
CA CYS A 38 -3.00 -15.74 20.62
C CYS A 38 -1.78 -15.03 20.01
N LYS A 39 -1.81 -14.69 18.72
CA LYS A 39 -0.75 -13.90 18.07
C LYS A 39 -0.63 -12.49 18.67
N LYS A 40 -1.75 -11.79 18.91
CA LYS A 40 -1.78 -10.47 19.56
C LYS A 40 -1.20 -10.53 20.98
N MET A 41 -1.41 -11.64 21.69
CA MET A 41 -0.94 -11.85 23.07
C MET A 41 0.44 -12.53 23.17
N ASN A 42 1.14 -12.73 22.04
CA ASN A 42 2.41 -13.46 21.97
C ASN A 42 2.36 -14.82 22.68
N ILE A 43 1.30 -15.58 22.43
CA ILE A 43 1.06 -16.92 22.98
C ILE A 43 1.45 -17.95 21.92
N PRO A 44 2.38 -18.89 22.22
CA PRO A 44 2.74 -19.96 21.30
C PRO A 44 1.57 -20.91 21.11
N LEU A 45 1.35 -21.35 19.87
CA LEU A 45 0.26 -22.25 19.50
C LEU A 45 0.79 -23.65 19.15
N PRO A 46 -0.01 -24.71 19.39
CA PRO A 46 0.28 -26.05 18.89
C PRO A 46 0.50 -26.04 17.37
N LYS A 47 1.61 -26.62 16.90
CA LYS A 47 1.87 -26.79 15.46
C LYS A 47 0.89 -27.80 14.84
N ALA A 48 0.74 -27.74 13.51
CA ALA A 48 -0.02 -28.73 12.77
C ALA A 48 0.49 -30.15 13.09
N GLY A 49 -0.43 -31.08 13.37
CA GLY A 49 -0.11 -32.45 13.76
C GLY A 49 0.18 -32.66 15.27
N HIS A 50 0.25 -31.61 16.09
CA HIS A 50 0.47 -31.75 17.55
C HIS A 50 -0.57 -32.66 18.22
N TRP A 51 -1.86 -32.43 17.94
CA TRP A 51 -2.96 -33.22 18.51
C TRP A 51 -3.01 -34.65 17.97
N SER A 52 -2.61 -34.86 16.72
CA SER A 52 -2.49 -36.21 16.14
C SER A 52 -1.36 -36.99 16.82
N LYS A 53 -0.24 -36.34 17.13
CA LYS A 53 0.87 -36.95 17.90
C LYS A 53 0.43 -37.37 19.30
N ILE A 54 -0.31 -36.52 20.01
CA ILE A 54 -0.89 -36.86 21.33
C ILE A 54 -1.84 -38.07 21.20
N GLN A 55 -2.73 -38.08 20.21
CA GLN A 55 -3.68 -39.17 19.99
C GLN A 55 -3.00 -40.53 19.76
N HIS A 56 -1.83 -40.55 19.12
CA HIS A 56 -1.05 -41.76 18.86
C HIS A 56 0.04 -42.01 19.92
N GLY A 57 -0.04 -41.35 21.08
CA GLY A 57 0.85 -41.63 22.23
C GLY A 57 2.28 -41.07 22.12
N TYR A 58 2.56 -40.20 21.14
CA TYR A 58 3.89 -39.59 21.01
C TYR A 58 4.12 -38.49 22.06
N LYS A 59 5.35 -38.41 22.58
CA LYS A 59 5.78 -37.30 23.44
C LYS A 59 5.86 -36.00 22.64
N VAL A 60 5.17 -34.97 23.11
CA VAL A 60 5.14 -33.63 22.49
C VAL A 60 5.78 -32.60 23.42
N ILE A 61 6.49 -31.63 22.83
CA ILE A 61 7.10 -30.52 23.57
C ILE A 61 6.14 -29.33 23.56
N VAL A 62 5.81 -28.82 24.74
CA VAL A 62 5.01 -27.60 24.94
C VAL A 62 5.97 -26.44 25.23
N PRO A 63 6.10 -25.45 24.32
CA PRO A 63 6.94 -24.27 24.55
C PRO A 63 6.42 -23.42 25.71
N LYS A 64 7.30 -22.98 26.60
CA LYS A 64 6.94 -22.10 27.73
C LYS A 64 6.38 -20.78 27.22
N LEU A 65 5.40 -20.23 27.94
CA LEU A 65 4.83 -18.91 27.67
C LEU A 65 5.93 -17.82 27.78
N PRO A 66 6.13 -16.97 26.74
CA PRO A 66 7.14 -15.91 26.80
C PRO A 66 6.87 -14.91 27.92
N GLY A 67 7.86 -14.60 28.76
CA GLY A 67 7.68 -13.70 29.91
C GLY A 67 7.54 -12.22 29.54
N LYS A 68 8.18 -11.77 28.45
CA LYS A 68 8.11 -10.37 27.98
C LYS A 68 6.86 -10.15 27.12
N TYR A 69 5.87 -9.42 27.66
CA TYR A 69 4.68 -8.98 26.93
C TYR A 69 4.10 -7.72 27.61
N GLU A 70 4.00 -6.62 26.85
CA GLU A 70 3.52 -5.32 27.33
C GLU A 70 2.12 -4.95 26.81
N GLY A 71 1.39 -5.92 26.22
CA GLY A 71 0.07 -5.69 25.66
C GLY A 71 -1.09 -6.06 26.59
N GLU A 72 -2.31 -6.06 26.04
CA GLU A 72 -3.54 -6.48 26.74
C GLU A 72 -3.42 -7.90 27.29
N ASN A 73 -3.45 -8.05 28.62
CA ASN A 73 -3.30 -9.34 29.30
C ASN A 73 -4.59 -10.15 29.41
N GLU A 74 -5.70 -9.65 28.89
CA GLU A 74 -7.00 -10.30 28.98
C GLU A 74 -7.69 -10.36 27.62
N THR A 75 -8.47 -11.42 27.42
CA THR A 75 -9.35 -11.55 26.26
C THR A 75 -10.72 -12.05 26.68
N ILE A 76 -11.76 -11.53 26.05
CA ILE A 76 -13.13 -12.00 26.26
C ILE A 76 -13.47 -13.05 25.20
N LEU A 77 -13.94 -14.22 25.65
CA LEU A 77 -14.59 -15.22 24.82
C LEU A 77 -16.06 -15.36 25.25
N CYS A 78 -16.94 -15.72 24.32
CA CYS A 78 -18.37 -15.91 24.59
C CYS A 78 -18.70 -17.39 24.39
N TYR A 79 -19.47 -18.00 25.28
CA TYR A 79 -19.97 -19.36 25.04
C TYR A 79 -20.94 -19.40 23.86
N ARG A 80 -20.97 -20.54 23.17
CA ARG A 80 -21.98 -20.83 22.14
C ARG A 80 -23.34 -21.08 22.80
N ASP A 81 -24.41 -20.79 22.07
CA ASP A 81 -25.80 -21.06 22.48
C ASP A 81 -26.03 -22.56 22.77
N LYS A 82 -26.99 -22.88 23.66
CA LYS A 82 -27.43 -24.23 24.06
C LYS A 82 -27.82 -25.11 22.86
N ASP A 83 -28.26 -24.50 21.77
CA ASP A 83 -28.65 -25.21 20.54
C ASP A 83 -27.48 -25.54 19.59
N GLY A 84 -26.23 -25.25 19.98
CA GLY A 84 -25.03 -25.63 19.21
C GLY A 84 -24.87 -24.92 17.86
N ASN A 85 -25.73 -23.95 17.56
CA ASN A 85 -25.69 -23.17 16.32
C ASN A 85 -24.49 -22.21 16.30
N TYR A 86 -23.86 -22.05 15.13
CA TYR A 86 -22.83 -21.03 14.94
C TYR A 86 -23.57 -19.69 14.93
N VAL A 87 -23.45 -18.91 16.01
CA VAL A 87 -23.99 -17.56 16.00
C VAL A 87 -23.04 -16.75 15.13
N GLU A 88 -23.48 -16.43 13.90
CA GLU A 88 -22.75 -15.60 12.95
C GLU A 88 -22.07 -14.45 13.72
N LYS A 89 -20.73 -14.47 13.73
CA LYS A 89 -19.81 -13.43 14.21
C LYS A 89 -20.29 -12.74 15.49
N VAL A 90 -19.55 -12.91 16.60
CA VAL A 90 -19.47 -11.79 17.56
C VAL A 90 -18.93 -10.62 16.75
N ASP A 91 -19.82 -9.76 16.30
CA ASP A 91 -19.50 -8.56 15.57
C ASP A 91 -18.50 -7.82 16.45
N VAL A 92 -17.25 -7.72 15.98
CA VAL A 92 -16.55 -6.46 16.21
C VAL A 92 -17.54 -5.46 15.67
N VAL A 93 -18.19 -4.69 16.55
CA VAL A 93 -19.28 -3.81 16.16
C VAL A 93 -18.67 -2.71 15.29
N THR A 94 -18.46 -3.01 14.01
CA THR A 94 -17.82 -2.10 13.08
C THR A 94 -18.76 -0.91 12.89
N PRO A 95 -18.22 0.28 12.58
CA PRO A 95 -19.06 1.42 12.23
C PRO A 95 -20.10 1.05 11.16
N GLN A 96 -19.74 0.17 10.23
CA GLN A 96 -20.63 -0.33 9.19
C GLN A 96 -21.76 -1.21 9.74
N THR A 97 -21.48 -2.12 10.67
CA THR A 97 -22.52 -2.98 11.26
C THR A 97 -23.49 -2.18 12.12
N LYS A 98 -23.00 -1.20 12.90
CA LYS A 98 -23.85 -0.27 13.68
C LYS A 98 -24.79 0.48 12.75
N LEU A 99 -24.21 1.12 11.74
CA LEU A 99 -24.96 1.91 10.77
C LEU A 99 -25.96 1.04 10.00
N LYS A 100 -25.59 -0.18 9.59
CA LYS A 100 -26.53 -1.10 8.94
C LYS A 100 -27.74 -1.37 9.83
N HIS A 101 -27.53 -1.65 11.11
CA HIS A 101 -28.62 -1.90 12.05
C HIS A 101 -29.47 -0.65 12.28
N GLU A 102 -28.87 0.53 12.39
CA GLU A 102 -29.58 1.81 12.47
C GLU A 102 -30.46 2.04 11.23
N LEU A 103 -29.91 1.86 10.03
CA LEU A 103 -30.64 2.01 8.77
C LEU A 103 -31.79 1.02 8.63
N GLN A 104 -31.60 -0.24 9.04
CA GLN A 104 -32.65 -1.26 8.98
C GLN A 104 -33.86 -0.96 9.87
N ASN A 105 -33.67 -0.20 10.95
CA ASN A 105 -34.73 0.17 11.88
C ASN A 105 -35.34 1.55 11.57
N ASP A 106 -34.87 2.25 10.53
CA ASP A 106 -35.40 3.54 10.12
C ASP A 106 -36.64 3.36 9.20
N PRO A 107 -37.85 3.68 9.68
CA PRO A 107 -39.08 3.45 8.92
C PRO A 107 -39.24 4.38 7.71
N GLN A 108 -38.44 5.45 7.60
CA GLN A 108 -38.53 6.40 6.48
C GLN A 108 -37.74 5.96 5.24
N LEU A 109 -36.88 4.93 5.36
CA LEU A 109 -36.00 4.52 4.29
C LEU A 109 -36.67 3.48 3.36
N PRO A 110 -36.63 3.69 2.03
CA PRO A 110 -37.14 2.71 1.07
C PRO A 110 -36.16 1.54 0.92
N LEU A 111 -36.21 0.60 1.86
CA LEU A 111 -35.35 -0.58 1.90
C LEU A 111 -35.93 -1.80 1.16
N THR A 112 -37.17 -1.70 0.68
CA THR A 112 -37.84 -2.78 -0.07
C THR A 112 -37.99 -2.37 -1.53
N VAL A 113 -37.53 -3.23 -2.43
CA VAL A 113 -37.70 -3.04 -3.88
C VAL A 113 -39.11 -3.48 -4.27
N PRO A 114 -39.94 -2.60 -4.87
CA PRO A 114 -41.27 -2.98 -5.32
C PRO A 114 -41.21 -3.97 -6.51
N GLU A 115 -42.17 -4.89 -6.60
CA GLU A 115 -42.27 -5.84 -7.72
C GLU A 115 -42.60 -5.17 -9.05
N LYS A 116 -43.28 -4.01 -9.00
CA LYS A 116 -43.59 -3.19 -10.17
C LYS A 116 -43.42 -1.71 -9.84
N ILE A 117 -42.80 -0.97 -10.76
CA ILE A 117 -42.62 0.48 -10.65
C ILE A 117 -43.28 1.15 -11.86
N THR A 118 -44.24 2.02 -11.57
CA THR A 118 -44.94 2.84 -12.57
C THR A 118 -44.19 4.14 -12.88
N ARG A 119 -43.58 4.77 -11.85
CA ARG A 119 -42.81 6.02 -11.99
C ARG A 119 -41.34 5.81 -11.66
N PHE A 120 -40.52 5.79 -12.70
CA PHE A 120 -39.07 5.72 -12.62
C PHE A 120 -38.43 7.08 -12.38
N ASP A 121 -37.26 7.07 -11.77
CA ASP A 121 -36.36 8.22 -11.77
C ASP A 121 -35.94 8.61 -13.19
N SER A 122 -35.60 9.89 -13.43
CA SER A 122 -35.19 10.38 -14.74
C SER A 122 -33.99 9.59 -15.30
N LEU A 123 -32.99 9.29 -14.45
CA LEU A 123 -31.80 8.52 -14.85
C LEU A 123 -32.16 7.09 -15.29
N ILE A 124 -33.10 6.46 -14.58
CA ILE A 124 -33.55 5.09 -14.89
C ILE A 124 -34.48 5.07 -16.10
N ALA A 125 -35.30 6.09 -16.27
CA ALA A 125 -36.17 6.22 -17.43
C ALA A 125 -35.37 6.35 -18.73
N GLN A 126 -34.21 7.03 -18.70
CA GLN A 126 -33.27 7.07 -19.82
C GLN A 126 -32.66 5.69 -20.09
N ALA A 127 -32.06 5.06 -19.08
CA ALA A 127 -31.49 3.72 -19.20
C ALA A 127 -32.49 2.66 -19.71
N LYS A 128 -33.75 2.74 -19.28
CA LYS A 128 -34.82 1.85 -19.76
C LYS A 128 -35.01 1.94 -21.26
N LYS A 129 -35.01 3.15 -21.83
CA LYS A 129 -35.17 3.35 -23.28
C LYS A 129 -34.01 2.72 -24.04
N SER A 130 -32.79 2.87 -23.55
CA SER A 130 -31.58 2.37 -24.20
C SER A 130 -31.47 0.85 -24.12
N LEU A 131 -31.76 0.24 -22.96
CA LEU A 131 -31.76 -1.22 -22.80
C LEU A 131 -32.85 -1.93 -23.61
N GLN A 132 -33.96 -1.26 -23.94
CA GLN A 132 -35.03 -1.84 -24.75
C GLN A 132 -34.71 -1.92 -26.25
N LYS A 133 -33.70 -1.19 -26.75
CA LYS A 133 -33.30 -1.23 -28.17
C LYS A 133 -32.73 -2.62 -28.52
N LYS A 134 -33.22 -3.23 -29.61
CA LYS A 134 -32.79 -4.58 -30.06
C LYS A 134 -31.33 -4.63 -30.57
N SER A 135 -30.75 -3.49 -30.92
CA SER A 135 -29.45 -3.37 -31.61
C SER A 135 -28.28 -3.00 -30.71
N SER A 136 -28.44 -2.96 -29.39
CA SER A 136 -27.37 -2.59 -28.43
C SER A 136 -26.44 -3.76 -28.07
N GLY A 137 -26.08 -4.60 -29.05
CA GLY A 137 -25.18 -5.72 -28.83
C GLY A 137 -23.79 -5.23 -28.43
N VAL A 138 -23.25 -5.75 -27.32
CA VAL A 138 -21.90 -5.42 -26.87
C VAL A 138 -20.94 -6.43 -27.47
N TYR A 139 -19.86 -5.96 -28.10
CA TYR A 139 -18.87 -6.82 -28.77
C TYR A 139 -18.40 -7.96 -27.85
N ASN A 140 -18.48 -9.21 -28.32
CA ASN A 140 -18.22 -10.46 -27.57
C ASN A 140 -19.17 -10.81 -26.41
N TYR A 141 -20.22 -10.02 -26.15
CA TYR A 141 -21.22 -10.31 -25.11
C TYR A 141 -22.58 -10.64 -25.74
N GLU A 142 -22.76 -11.93 -26.05
CA GLU A 142 -23.99 -12.42 -26.66
C GLU A 142 -25.14 -12.40 -25.64
N GLY A 143 -26.33 -11.95 -26.08
CA GLY A 143 -27.52 -11.91 -25.22
C GLY A 143 -27.49 -10.87 -24.08
N MET A 144 -26.43 -10.05 -23.99
CA MET A 144 -26.31 -8.97 -23.02
C MET A 144 -26.66 -7.63 -23.67
N ARG A 145 -27.25 -6.74 -22.88
CA ARG A 145 -27.53 -5.36 -23.27
C ARG A 145 -26.85 -4.42 -22.30
N ALA A 146 -26.34 -3.31 -22.82
CA ALA A 146 -25.75 -2.25 -22.03
C ALA A 146 -26.44 -0.92 -22.32
N THR A 147 -26.45 -0.05 -21.32
CA THR A 147 -26.86 1.35 -21.46
C THR A 147 -25.90 2.13 -22.35
N GLU A 148 -26.38 3.22 -22.93
CA GLU A 148 -25.58 4.07 -23.81
C GLU A 148 -24.58 4.94 -23.03
N ARG A 149 -23.66 5.58 -23.76
CA ARG A 149 -22.73 6.55 -23.19
C ARG A 149 -23.49 7.73 -22.59
N GLY A 150 -23.04 8.24 -21.44
CA GLY A 150 -23.71 9.31 -20.70
C GLY A 150 -24.93 8.87 -19.89
N GLU A 151 -25.22 7.57 -19.80
CA GLU A 151 -26.29 7.01 -18.97
C GLU A 151 -25.76 6.27 -17.74
N ILE A 152 -26.67 5.85 -16.84
CA ILE A 152 -26.31 5.02 -15.70
C ILE A 152 -25.80 3.66 -16.16
N ASN A 153 -24.66 3.21 -15.63
CA ASN A 153 -23.95 2.04 -16.13
C ASN A 153 -24.65 0.73 -15.70
N ILE A 154 -25.43 0.16 -16.62
CA ILE A 154 -26.15 -1.10 -16.43
C ILE A 154 -25.83 -2.03 -17.61
N MET A 155 -25.36 -3.25 -17.32
CA MET A 155 -25.13 -4.29 -18.32
C MET A 155 -25.75 -5.62 -17.88
N VAL A 156 -26.87 -6.00 -18.46
CA VAL A 156 -27.64 -7.21 -18.07
C VAL A 156 -28.25 -7.89 -19.28
N SER A 157 -28.62 -9.16 -19.14
CA SER A 157 -29.39 -9.86 -20.18
C SER A 157 -30.84 -9.38 -20.24
N GLU A 158 -31.51 -9.67 -21.35
CA GLU A 158 -32.89 -9.23 -21.59
C GLU A 158 -33.88 -9.66 -20.49
N SER A 159 -33.71 -10.85 -19.94
CA SER A 159 -34.55 -11.36 -18.85
C SER A 159 -34.38 -10.62 -17.52
N ASN A 160 -33.25 -9.92 -17.34
CA ASN A 160 -32.90 -9.24 -16.10
C ASN A 160 -33.03 -7.71 -16.15
N ILE A 161 -33.47 -7.14 -17.28
CA ILE A 161 -33.60 -5.68 -17.47
C ILE A 161 -34.51 -5.07 -16.39
N ASP A 162 -35.73 -5.59 -16.22
CA ASP A 162 -36.69 -5.01 -15.30
C ASP A 162 -36.20 -5.07 -13.84
N ARG A 163 -35.63 -6.21 -13.43
CA ARG A 163 -35.07 -6.38 -12.09
C ARG A 163 -33.92 -5.40 -11.82
N ALA A 164 -33.04 -5.20 -12.80
CA ALA A 164 -31.95 -4.23 -12.71
C ALA A 164 -32.48 -2.79 -12.56
N LEU A 165 -33.47 -2.42 -13.39
CA LEU A 165 -34.09 -1.09 -13.34
C LEU A 165 -34.80 -0.84 -12.01
N TYR A 166 -35.52 -1.84 -11.47
CA TYR A 166 -36.22 -1.73 -10.19
C TYR A 166 -35.25 -1.59 -9.01
N PHE A 167 -34.19 -2.39 -8.99
CA PHE A 167 -33.14 -2.28 -7.99
C PHE A 167 -32.47 -0.90 -8.04
N MET A 168 -31.99 -0.48 -9.21
CA MET A 168 -31.26 0.79 -9.35
C MET A 168 -32.16 2.00 -9.06
N ASN A 169 -33.44 1.96 -9.45
CA ASN A 169 -34.41 3.00 -9.10
C ASN A 169 -34.62 3.11 -7.58
N THR A 170 -34.73 1.97 -6.89
CA THR A 170 -34.89 1.95 -5.43
C THR A 170 -33.62 2.45 -4.75
N LEU A 171 -32.44 2.06 -5.24
CA LEU A 171 -31.15 2.52 -4.74
C LEU A 171 -30.99 4.05 -4.88
N ILE A 172 -31.36 4.62 -6.03
CA ILE A 172 -31.34 6.09 -6.23
C ILE A 172 -32.25 6.78 -5.22
N LYS A 173 -33.49 6.29 -5.04
CA LYS A 173 -34.42 6.86 -4.07
C LYS A 173 -33.89 6.74 -2.64
N LEU A 174 -33.26 5.62 -2.31
CA LEU A 174 -32.63 5.39 -1.01
C LEU A 174 -31.49 6.38 -0.74
N PHE A 175 -30.61 6.61 -1.72
CA PHE A 175 -29.52 7.58 -1.57
C PHE A 175 -30.06 8.99 -1.40
N ARG A 176 -31.05 9.38 -2.21
CA ARG A 176 -31.68 10.70 -2.10
C ARG A 176 -32.45 10.91 -0.79
N ALA A 177 -33.05 9.88 -0.23
CA ALA A 177 -33.69 9.95 1.09
C ALA A 177 -32.68 10.33 2.20
N ARG A 178 -31.41 9.94 2.05
CA ARG A 178 -30.30 10.33 2.94
C ARG A 178 -29.53 11.57 2.46
N LYS A 179 -30.10 12.35 1.54
CA LYS A 179 -29.50 13.56 0.93
C LYS A 179 -28.22 13.31 0.13
N HIS A 180 -28.01 12.07 -0.29
CA HIS A 180 -26.95 11.71 -1.25
C HIS A 180 -27.49 11.79 -2.67
N ASN A 181 -26.60 11.75 -3.66
CA ASN A 181 -27.01 11.80 -5.06
C ASN A 181 -26.29 10.76 -5.92
N ILE A 182 -26.80 10.55 -7.13
CA ILE A 182 -26.12 9.79 -8.18
C ILE A 182 -25.95 10.72 -9.38
N ILE A 183 -24.73 10.79 -9.90
CA ILE A 183 -24.36 11.58 -11.06
C ILE A 183 -23.70 10.70 -12.12
N ILE A 184 -23.65 11.21 -13.33
CA ILE A 184 -22.96 10.57 -14.45
C ILE A 184 -21.94 11.58 -14.97
N GLU A 185 -20.68 11.19 -14.98
CA GLU A 185 -19.55 11.98 -15.49
C GLU A 185 -18.61 11.02 -16.25
N ASP A 186 -18.04 11.47 -17.36
CA ASP A 186 -17.06 10.69 -18.15
C ASP A 186 -17.51 9.27 -18.54
N ASN A 187 -18.81 9.07 -18.81
CA ASN A 187 -19.43 7.76 -19.08
C ASN A 187 -19.38 6.76 -17.92
N GLU A 188 -19.10 7.24 -16.70
CA GLU A 188 -19.16 6.46 -15.49
C GLU A 188 -20.26 6.98 -14.56
N THR A 189 -20.79 6.09 -13.73
CA THR A 189 -21.80 6.45 -12.73
C THR A 189 -21.12 6.58 -11.38
N TYR A 190 -21.39 7.69 -10.68
CA TYR A 190 -20.87 7.94 -9.35
C TYR A 190 -22.00 8.14 -8.36
N ALA A 191 -21.92 7.47 -7.21
CA ALA A 191 -22.66 7.83 -6.02
C ALA A 191 -21.91 8.96 -5.30
N VAL A 192 -22.55 10.12 -5.17
CA VAL A 192 -22.00 11.26 -4.42
C VAL A 192 -22.48 11.16 -2.98
N ILE A 193 -21.59 10.72 -2.10
CA ILE A 193 -21.85 10.47 -0.67
C ILE A 193 -20.99 11.41 0.14
N PHE A 194 -21.59 12.30 0.93
CA PHE A 194 -20.87 13.34 1.69
C PHE A 194 -19.90 14.19 0.82
N GLY A 195 -20.21 14.37 -0.46
CA GLY A 195 -19.36 15.09 -1.42
C GLY A 195 -18.33 14.23 -2.14
N GLU A 196 -18.10 12.98 -1.71
CA GLU A 196 -17.18 12.05 -2.35
C GLU A 196 -17.82 11.32 -3.53
N LYS A 197 -17.14 11.32 -4.68
CA LYS A 197 -17.59 10.64 -5.91
C LYS A 197 -17.13 9.18 -5.88
N LEU A 198 -18.07 8.28 -5.57
CA LEU A 198 -17.80 6.85 -5.45
C LEU A 198 -18.31 6.11 -6.69
N PRO A 199 -17.43 5.51 -7.51
CA PRO A 199 -17.84 4.85 -8.75
C PRO A 199 -18.71 3.62 -8.47
N ILE A 200 -19.78 3.47 -9.24
CA ILE A 200 -20.74 2.37 -9.14
C ILE A 200 -21.07 1.80 -10.53
N LYS A 201 -21.28 0.49 -10.60
CA LYS A 201 -21.70 -0.22 -11.82
C LYS A 201 -22.68 -1.33 -11.47
N PHE A 202 -23.67 -1.55 -12.32
CA PHE A 202 -24.58 -2.70 -12.20
C PHE A 202 -24.37 -3.64 -13.38
N LYS A 203 -23.97 -4.89 -13.10
CA LYS A 203 -23.67 -5.85 -14.16
C LYS A 203 -24.22 -7.23 -13.84
N GLU A 204 -24.60 -7.96 -14.87
CA GLU A 204 -24.79 -9.40 -14.78
C GLU A 204 -23.44 -10.09 -14.99
N LYS A 205 -23.10 -11.07 -14.14
CA LYS A 205 -21.89 -11.87 -14.33
C LYS A 205 -22.05 -12.66 -15.64
N ALA A 206 -20.97 -12.76 -16.40
CA ALA A 206 -20.95 -13.55 -17.61
C ALA A 206 -20.27 -14.91 -17.36
N LYS A 207 -20.76 -15.94 -18.04
CA LYS A 207 -20.05 -17.20 -18.26
C LYS A 207 -19.20 -17.04 -19.52
N ILE A 208 -17.96 -17.51 -19.49
CA ILE A 208 -17.03 -17.37 -20.61
C ILE A 208 -16.97 -18.69 -21.37
N SER A 209 -17.29 -18.67 -22.66
CA SER A 209 -16.93 -19.74 -23.60
C SER A 209 -15.69 -19.33 -24.39
N TYR A 210 -14.95 -20.35 -24.84
CA TYR A 210 -13.79 -20.16 -25.69
C TYR A 210 -14.02 -20.86 -27.00
N GLU A 211 -13.83 -20.14 -28.09
CA GLU A 211 -13.89 -20.69 -29.44
C GLU A 211 -12.51 -20.53 -30.06
N THR A 212 -12.05 -21.57 -30.75
CA THR A 212 -10.80 -21.52 -31.49
C THR A 212 -11.16 -21.46 -32.97
N SER A 213 -10.76 -20.37 -33.63
CA SER A 213 -10.93 -20.23 -35.07
C SER A 213 -10.10 -21.27 -35.83
N THR A 214 -10.42 -21.49 -37.10
CA THR A 214 -9.67 -22.36 -38.02
C THR A 214 -8.18 -22.01 -38.11
N TYR A 215 -7.82 -20.75 -37.85
CA TYR A 215 -6.44 -20.24 -37.87
C TYR A 215 -5.74 -20.29 -36.48
N GLY A 216 -6.33 -20.97 -35.49
CA GLY A 216 -5.76 -21.13 -34.15
C GLY A 216 -5.97 -19.96 -33.19
N TRP A 217 -6.60 -18.85 -33.63
CA TRP A 217 -6.92 -17.73 -32.74
C TRP A 217 -8.05 -18.11 -31.78
N ARG A 218 -7.83 -17.88 -30.48
CA ARG A 218 -8.83 -18.13 -29.43
C ARG A 218 -9.63 -16.86 -29.17
N SER A 219 -10.92 -16.87 -29.51
CA SER A 219 -11.87 -15.84 -29.11
C SER A 219 -12.51 -16.20 -27.77
N ARG A 220 -13.05 -15.17 -27.10
CA ARG A 220 -13.81 -15.31 -25.86
C ARG A 220 -15.18 -14.74 -26.10
N THR A 221 -16.21 -15.54 -25.83
CA THR A 221 -17.60 -15.11 -25.92
C THR A 221 -18.20 -15.16 -24.51
N TYR A 222 -18.90 -14.09 -24.15
CA TYR A 222 -19.48 -13.87 -22.83
C TYR A 222 -20.98 -14.08 -22.90
N HIS A 223 -21.48 -15.01 -22.08
CA HIS A 223 -22.87 -15.42 -22.03
C HIS A 223 -23.52 -15.01 -20.70
N PRO A 224 -24.82 -14.68 -20.68
CA PRO A 224 -25.56 -14.38 -19.46
C PRO A 224 -25.46 -15.53 -18.44
N SER A 225 -25.20 -15.20 -17.18
CA SER A 225 -25.18 -16.22 -16.10
C SER A 225 -26.46 -16.26 -15.26
N GLY A 226 -27.33 -15.26 -15.41
CA GLY A 226 -28.48 -14.98 -14.56
C GLY A 226 -28.13 -14.30 -13.23
N LYS A 227 -26.85 -14.13 -12.89
CA LYS A 227 -26.43 -13.60 -11.58
C LYS A 227 -26.10 -12.12 -11.65
N LEU A 228 -26.94 -11.30 -11.02
CA LEU A 228 -26.75 -9.85 -10.92
C LEU A 228 -25.66 -9.49 -9.91
N ALA A 229 -24.96 -8.39 -10.18
CA ALA A 229 -23.88 -7.87 -9.35
C ALA A 229 -23.95 -6.34 -9.31
N PHE A 230 -24.02 -5.78 -8.11
CA PHE A 230 -23.74 -4.37 -7.88
C PHE A 230 -22.26 -4.23 -7.50
N VAL A 231 -21.56 -3.29 -8.10
CA VAL A 231 -20.11 -3.13 -7.97
C VAL A 231 -19.78 -1.71 -7.59
N HIS A 232 -18.92 -1.58 -6.59
CA HIS A 232 -18.20 -0.37 -6.25
C HIS A 232 -16.72 -0.55 -6.59
N ASP A 233 -16.09 0.52 -7.09
CA ASP A 233 -14.72 0.61 -7.60
C ASP A 233 -14.54 0.08 -9.03
N ASN A 234 -13.86 0.89 -9.86
CA ASN A 234 -13.55 0.60 -11.26
C ASN A 234 -12.20 -0.10 -11.43
N ARG A 235 -11.38 -0.19 -10.38
CA ARG A 235 -10.08 -0.85 -10.43
C ARG A 235 -10.23 -2.37 -10.23
N PRO A 236 -9.73 -3.22 -11.15
CA PRO A 236 -9.98 -4.68 -11.13
C PRO A 236 -9.58 -5.41 -9.83
N TYR A 237 -8.60 -4.90 -9.11
CA TYR A 237 -7.97 -5.61 -7.99
C TYR A 237 -8.62 -5.35 -6.61
N ASN A 238 -9.42 -4.27 -6.47
CA ASN A 238 -10.02 -3.87 -5.20
C ASN A 238 -11.55 -3.71 -5.26
N GLN A 239 -12.21 -4.28 -6.29
CA GLN A 239 -13.65 -4.14 -6.47
C GLN A 239 -14.43 -4.74 -5.30
N LYS A 240 -15.31 -3.92 -4.72
CA LYS A 240 -16.33 -4.41 -3.80
C LYS A 240 -17.57 -4.79 -4.60
N GLU A 241 -17.87 -6.09 -4.63
CA GLU A 241 -19.04 -6.61 -5.35
C GLU A 241 -20.07 -7.20 -4.40
N TRP A 242 -21.35 -6.89 -4.63
CA TRP A 242 -22.51 -7.56 -4.02
C TRP A 242 -23.18 -8.42 -5.08
N LEU A 243 -23.12 -9.73 -4.90
CA LEU A 243 -23.65 -10.71 -5.84
C LEU A 243 -25.02 -11.22 -5.41
N ASP A 244 -25.86 -11.43 -6.41
CA ASP A 244 -27.10 -12.19 -6.30
C ASP A 244 -26.79 -13.67 -6.06
N GLY A 245 -27.30 -14.20 -4.95
CA GLY A 245 -26.96 -15.53 -4.43
C GLY A 245 -28.02 -16.00 -3.44
N LYS A 246 -27.60 -16.63 -2.32
CA LYS A 246 -28.55 -17.09 -1.29
C LYS A 246 -29.43 -15.96 -0.73
N LYS A 247 -28.85 -14.76 -0.58
CA LYS A 247 -29.57 -13.54 -0.24
C LYS A 247 -29.68 -12.71 -1.51
N PRO A 248 -30.91 -12.35 -1.96
CA PRO A 248 -31.12 -11.57 -3.15
C PRO A 248 -30.50 -10.18 -2.99
N LEU A 249 -30.15 -9.54 -4.11
CA LEU A 249 -29.45 -8.25 -4.08
C LEU A 249 -30.33 -7.15 -3.45
N GLU A 250 -31.64 -7.21 -3.69
CA GLU A 250 -32.67 -6.34 -3.15
C GLU A 250 -32.67 -6.33 -1.61
N SER A 251 -32.36 -7.46 -0.97
CA SER A 251 -32.29 -7.54 0.50
C SER A 251 -31.07 -6.84 1.11
N ARG A 252 -30.12 -6.39 0.28
CA ARG A 252 -28.84 -5.80 0.71
C ARG A 252 -28.79 -4.27 0.64
N LEU A 253 -29.89 -3.60 0.33
CA LEU A 253 -29.93 -2.13 0.22
C LEU A 253 -29.37 -1.40 1.44
N ALA A 254 -29.75 -1.80 2.67
CA ALA A 254 -29.23 -1.22 3.90
C ALA A 254 -27.72 -1.48 4.08
N GLU A 255 -27.24 -2.65 3.68
CA GLU A 255 -25.81 -3.01 3.76
C GLU A 255 -24.97 -2.21 2.77
N ILE A 256 -25.49 -2.02 1.56
CA ILE A 256 -24.88 -1.20 0.52
C ILE A 256 -24.79 0.24 1.01
N LEU A 257 -25.89 0.84 1.43
CA LEU A 257 -25.89 2.21 1.94
C LEU A 257 -24.93 2.40 3.13
N ALA A 258 -24.96 1.48 4.10
CA ALA A 258 -24.03 1.53 5.24
C ALA A 258 -22.56 1.45 4.79
N TYR A 259 -22.25 0.62 3.80
CA TYR A 259 -20.90 0.55 3.24
C TYR A 259 -20.49 1.88 2.62
N PHE A 260 -21.32 2.47 1.77
CA PHE A 260 -20.99 3.72 1.07
C PHE A 260 -20.79 4.89 2.05
N GLU A 261 -21.64 5.04 3.05
CA GLU A 261 -21.48 6.10 4.05
C GLU A 261 -20.22 5.91 4.92
N THR A 262 -19.91 4.68 5.32
CA THR A 262 -18.69 4.41 6.10
C THR A 262 -17.42 4.52 5.26
N TYR A 263 -17.47 4.09 4.01
CA TYR A 263 -16.37 4.21 3.06
C TYR A 263 -16.06 5.68 2.77
N ALA A 264 -17.08 6.50 2.44
CA ALA A 264 -16.90 7.93 2.17
C ALA A 264 -16.30 8.67 3.37
N LYS A 265 -16.77 8.40 4.59
CA LYS A 265 -16.21 9.01 5.81
C LYS A 265 -14.72 8.66 5.98
N LYS A 266 -14.37 7.41 5.73
CA LYS A 266 -12.98 6.95 5.81
C LYS A 266 -12.09 7.62 4.76
N GLU A 267 -12.55 7.73 3.51
CA GLU A 267 -11.79 8.41 2.45
C GLU A 267 -11.53 9.88 2.77
N ILE A 268 -12.51 10.58 3.36
CA ILE A 268 -12.35 11.96 3.83
C ILE A 268 -11.28 12.04 4.93
N GLU A 269 -11.35 11.13 5.92
CA GLU A 269 -10.38 11.06 7.01
C GLU A 269 -8.96 10.77 6.52
N ASP A 270 -8.81 9.74 5.68
CA ASP A 270 -7.53 9.33 5.08
C ASP A 270 -6.93 10.48 4.25
N ARG A 271 -7.75 11.27 3.54
CA ARG A 271 -7.29 12.45 2.78
C ARG A 271 -6.77 13.56 3.68
N ILE A 272 -7.49 13.88 4.75
CA ILE A 272 -7.08 14.90 5.72
C ILE A 272 -5.76 14.49 6.40
N GLU A 273 -5.61 13.22 6.77
CA GLU A 273 -4.37 12.70 7.34
C GLU A 273 -3.21 12.72 6.35
N TRP A 274 -3.46 12.35 5.09
CA TRP A 274 -2.44 12.37 4.04
C TRP A 274 -1.94 13.78 3.76
N GLU A 275 -2.83 14.78 3.68
CA GLU A 275 -2.45 16.19 3.51
C GLU A 275 -1.60 16.70 4.68
N LYS A 276 -1.96 16.35 5.92
CA LYS A 276 -1.16 16.70 7.10
C LYS A 276 0.23 16.06 7.04
N ARG A 277 0.30 14.78 6.71
CA ARG A 277 1.55 14.02 6.62
C ARG A 277 2.46 14.58 5.53
N ARG A 278 1.89 14.89 4.36
CA ARG A 278 2.63 15.49 3.24
C ARG A 278 3.32 16.79 3.64
N LYS A 279 2.63 17.69 4.36
CA LYS A 279 3.22 18.95 4.80
C LYS A 279 4.42 18.71 5.73
N ILE A 280 4.30 17.78 6.68
CA ILE A 280 5.39 17.42 7.59
C ILE A 280 6.58 16.82 6.83
N GLU A 281 6.31 15.92 5.88
CA GLU A 281 7.35 15.29 5.05
C GLU A 281 8.07 16.31 4.14
N GLU A 282 7.34 17.25 3.54
CA GLU A 282 7.92 18.34 2.73
C GLU A 282 8.81 19.27 3.56
N GLU A 283 8.41 19.61 4.79
CA GLU A 283 9.22 20.41 5.72
C GLU A 283 10.48 19.66 6.18
N GLU A 284 10.38 18.37 6.47
CA GLU A 284 11.53 17.53 6.84
C GLU A 284 12.50 17.38 5.67
N GLN A 285 12.01 17.13 4.46
CA GLN A 285 12.84 17.04 3.27
C GLN A 285 13.62 18.33 3.00
N LYS A 286 12.99 19.50 3.15
CA LYS A 286 13.68 20.79 3.05
C LYS A 286 14.79 20.94 4.07
N ARG A 287 14.52 20.61 5.34
CA ARG A 287 15.55 20.65 6.41
C ARG A 287 16.72 19.72 6.13
N GLN A 288 16.45 18.50 5.64
CA GLN A 288 17.51 17.55 5.27
C GLN A 288 18.34 18.04 4.07
N GLN A 289 17.70 18.62 3.06
CA GLN A 289 18.39 19.21 1.90
C GLN A 289 19.30 20.36 2.32
N GLU A 290 18.80 21.30 3.14
CA GLU A 290 19.59 22.41 3.66
C GLU A 290 20.79 21.92 4.49
N LEU A 291 20.58 20.92 5.35
CA LEU A 291 21.67 20.32 6.12
C LEU A 291 22.68 19.62 5.21
N GLN A 292 22.23 18.94 4.16
CA GLN A 292 23.12 18.27 3.22
C GLN A 292 23.95 19.27 2.41
N ILE A 293 23.37 20.40 2.00
CA ILE A 293 24.11 21.49 1.35
C ILE A 293 25.21 22.01 2.29
N LYS A 294 24.87 22.33 3.55
CA LYS A 294 25.85 22.77 4.56
C LYS A 294 26.97 21.75 4.76
N LYS A 295 26.63 20.46 4.87
CA LYS A 295 27.62 19.38 4.99
C LYS A 295 28.53 19.30 3.77
N ASN A 296 27.97 19.39 2.57
CA ASN A 296 28.75 19.32 1.33
C ASN A 296 29.70 20.51 1.21
N ASP A 297 29.25 21.71 1.58
CA ASP A 297 30.09 22.91 1.58
C ASP A 297 31.22 22.81 2.61
N GLU A 298 30.93 22.29 3.81
CA GLU A 298 31.96 22.05 4.83
C GLU A 298 32.98 21.01 4.39
N ILE A 299 32.53 19.90 3.78
CA ILE A 299 33.42 18.87 3.20
C ILE A 299 34.30 19.48 2.09
N ARG A 300 33.75 20.34 1.22
CA ARG A 300 34.54 21.03 0.19
C ARG A 300 35.63 21.89 0.81
N ARG A 301 35.31 22.68 1.82
CA ARG A 301 36.28 23.52 2.55
C ARG A 301 37.37 22.69 3.21
N ILE A 302 37.00 21.60 3.87
CA ILE A 302 37.95 20.68 4.49
C ILE A 302 38.87 20.03 3.44
N LYS A 303 38.36 19.65 2.28
CA LYS A 303 39.19 19.11 1.19
C LYS A 303 40.23 20.11 0.72
N VAL A 304 39.85 21.37 0.52
CA VAL A 304 40.78 22.45 0.17
C VAL A 304 41.84 22.61 1.26
N LEU A 305 41.44 22.63 2.53
CA LEU A 305 42.37 22.72 3.66
C LEU A 305 43.37 21.56 3.70
N ILE A 306 42.90 20.32 3.51
CA ILE A 306 43.75 19.12 3.45
C ILE A 306 44.75 19.23 2.29
N ASN A 307 44.30 19.66 1.12
CA ASN A 307 45.16 19.84 -0.03
C ASN A 307 46.25 20.89 0.26
N MET A 308 45.89 22.05 0.82
CA MET A 308 46.83 23.09 1.22
C MET A 308 47.86 22.59 2.25
N ALA A 309 47.43 21.79 3.24
CA ALA A 309 48.33 21.18 4.19
C ALA A 309 49.30 20.18 3.53
N ASN A 310 48.84 19.44 2.53
CA ASN A 310 49.70 18.53 1.76
C ASN A 310 50.73 19.30 0.91
N TYR A 311 50.32 20.38 0.25
CA TYR A 311 51.24 21.26 -0.48
C TYR A 311 52.32 21.81 0.45
N TRP A 312 51.91 22.35 1.60
CA TRP A 312 52.84 22.90 2.58
C TRP A 312 53.85 21.85 3.07
N LYS A 313 53.39 20.63 3.36
CA LYS A 313 54.27 19.53 3.78
C LYS A 313 55.31 19.19 2.71
N GLN A 314 54.90 19.12 1.45
CA GLN A 314 55.81 18.83 0.33
C GLN A 314 56.79 19.99 0.10
N ALA A 315 56.32 21.24 0.21
CA ALA A 315 57.16 22.42 0.18
C ALA A 315 58.22 22.38 1.29
N GLN A 316 57.85 21.98 2.52
CA GLN A 316 58.80 21.82 3.60
C GLN A 316 59.90 20.78 3.26
N ILE A 317 59.52 19.64 2.69
CA ILE A 317 60.49 18.62 2.24
C ILE A 317 61.45 19.19 1.19
N LEU A 318 60.93 19.94 0.20
CA LEU A 318 61.75 20.60 -0.83
C LEU A 318 62.71 21.62 -0.21
N ARG A 319 62.22 22.44 0.73
CA ARG A 319 63.03 23.43 1.45
C ARG A 319 64.17 22.79 2.23
N ASP A 320 63.86 21.74 2.98
CA ASP A 320 64.85 21.00 3.76
C ASP A 320 65.91 20.37 2.85
N TYR A 321 65.50 19.82 1.70
CA TYR A 321 66.40 19.25 0.70
C TYR A 321 67.31 20.29 0.04
N ILE A 322 66.75 21.44 -0.39
CA ILE A 322 67.54 22.55 -0.97
C ILE A 322 68.56 23.06 0.05
N THR A 323 68.14 23.22 1.31
CA THR A 323 69.02 23.66 2.40
C THR A 323 70.14 22.65 2.67
N ALA A 324 69.84 21.35 2.64
CA ALA A 324 70.85 20.30 2.80
C ALA A 324 71.85 20.28 1.63
N LEU A 325 71.37 20.49 0.40
CA LEU A 325 72.23 20.60 -0.78
C LEU A 325 73.19 21.79 -0.65
N GLU A 326 72.71 22.97 -0.28
CA GLU A 326 73.54 24.17 -0.10
C GLU A 326 74.67 23.99 0.91
N ASN A 327 74.45 23.19 1.94
CA ASN A 327 75.42 22.95 3.02
C ASN A 327 76.42 21.80 2.71
N THR A 328 76.33 21.17 1.53
CA THR A 328 77.22 20.07 1.15
C THR A 328 78.48 20.59 0.45
N ASN A 329 79.67 20.32 1.01
CA ASN A 329 80.94 20.69 0.38
C ASN A 329 81.31 19.71 -0.77
N GLY A 330 81.73 20.25 -1.92
CA GLY A 330 82.17 19.45 -3.09
C GLY A 330 81.08 19.20 -4.15
N LEU A 331 80.12 20.11 -4.29
CA LEU A 331 79.11 20.04 -5.35
C LEU A 331 79.75 20.25 -6.73
N ASP A 332 79.33 19.42 -7.70
CA ASP A 332 79.63 19.61 -9.11
C ASP A 332 79.03 20.95 -9.61
N PHE A 333 79.67 21.59 -10.59
CA PHE A 333 79.27 22.89 -11.17
C PHE A 333 77.81 22.85 -11.67
N LYS A 334 77.38 21.71 -12.23
CA LYS A 334 75.98 21.48 -12.65
C LYS A 334 74.96 21.52 -11.50
N LYS A 335 75.36 21.19 -10.27
CA LYS A 335 74.49 21.25 -9.09
C LYS A 335 74.44 22.65 -8.49
N MET A 336 75.52 23.45 -8.64
CA MET A 336 75.53 24.85 -8.21
C MET A 336 74.58 25.71 -9.06
N ASP A 337 74.53 25.50 -10.38
CA ASP A 337 73.59 26.21 -11.27
C ASP A 337 72.12 25.76 -11.10
N TRP A 338 71.88 24.62 -10.45
CA TRP A 338 70.55 24.05 -10.23
C TRP A 338 69.82 24.63 -9.01
N ILE A 339 70.56 25.13 -8.00
CA ILE A 339 69.99 25.67 -6.75
C ILE A 339 69.08 26.89 -6.96
N PRO A 340 69.45 27.91 -7.79
CA PRO A 340 68.58 29.05 -8.06
C PRO A 340 67.25 28.64 -8.71
N TRP A 341 67.29 27.71 -9.67
CA TRP A 341 66.09 27.13 -10.28
C TRP A 341 65.22 26.41 -9.25
N ALA A 342 65.82 25.59 -8.38
CA ALA A 342 65.08 24.86 -7.35
C ALA A 342 64.39 25.78 -6.33
N LYS A 343 65.02 26.92 -5.99
CA LYS A 343 64.41 27.95 -5.12
C LYS A 343 63.22 28.63 -5.79
N GLN A 344 63.35 29.01 -7.06
CA GLN A 344 62.23 29.58 -7.83
C GLN A 344 61.04 28.61 -7.90
N LYS A 345 61.30 27.32 -8.17
CA LYS A 345 60.25 26.30 -8.19
C LYS A 345 59.65 26.02 -6.81
N PHE A 346 60.43 26.15 -5.73
CA PHE A 346 59.90 26.11 -4.36
C PHE A 346 58.94 27.26 -4.08
N GLU A 347 59.29 28.50 -4.45
CA GLU A 347 58.41 29.67 -4.28
C GLU A 347 57.12 29.57 -5.08
N TRP A 348 57.18 28.99 -6.28
CA TRP A 348 55.98 28.66 -7.04
C TRP A 348 55.14 27.56 -6.37
N PHE A 349 55.76 26.55 -5.76
CA PHE A 349 55.03 25.39 -5.22
C PHE A 349 54.48 25.60 -3.79
N ASP A 350 55.11 26.45 -2.97
CA ASP A 350 54.72 26.68 -1.57
C ASP A 350 53.40 27.47 -1.48
N PRO A 351 52.38 26.93 -0.79
CA PRO A 351 51.06 27.54 -0.70
C PRO A 351 51.04 28.91 -0.01
N PHE A 352 52.09 29.29 0.72
CA PHE A 352 52.20 30.59 1.40
C PHE A 352 52.94 31.67 0.62
N THR A 353 53.79 31.31 -0.34
CA THR A 353 54.58 32.27 -1.12
C THR A 353 53.93 32.58 -2.46
N GLN A 354 53.32 31.58 -3.12
CA GLN A 354 52.60 31.72 -4.39
C GLN A 354 53.39 32.53 -5.44
N GLY A 355 54.68 32.23 -5.56
CA GLY A 355 55.56 32.90 -6.51
C GLY A 355 55.10 32.67 -7.96
N PRO A 356 55.17 33.67 -8.84
CA PRO A 356 54.89 33.47 -10.25
C PRO A 356 55.96 32.58 -10.88
N ASP A 357 55.54 31.68 -11.76
CA ASP A 357 56.44 30.91 -12.62
C ASP A 357 56.18 31.26 -14.08
N GLU A 358 57.24 31.31 -14.89
CA GLU A 358 57.14 31.70 -16.29
C GLU A 358 56.52 30.60 -17.18
N ILE A 359 56.53 29.35 -16.71
CA ILE A 359 56.15 28.18 -17.50
C ILE A 359 54.96 27.43 -16.89
N LEU A 360 54.92 27.29 -15.56
CA LEU A 360 53.93 26.46 -14.86
C LEU A 360 52.82 27.29 -14.21
N ASP A 361 51.58 26.84 -14.32
CA ASP A 361 50.41 27.50 -13.71
C ASP A 361 49.85 26.73 -12.50
N ASP A 362 48.72 27.20 -11.95
CA ASP A 362 48.08 26.57 -10.81
C ASP A 362 47.45 25.19 -11.15
N ASP A 363 47.11 24.93 -12.42
CA ASP A 363 46.60 23.64 -12.88
C ASP A 363 47.75 22.61 -12.95
N ASP A 364 48.92 23.02 -13.45
CA ASP A 364 50.15 22.21 -13.40
C ASP A 364 50.54 21.84 -11.97
N ARG A 365 50.36 22.79 -11.03
CA ARG A 365 50.61 22.56 -9.59
C ARG A 365 49.67 21.49 -9.03
N GLN A 366 48.41 21.49 -9.45
CA GLN A 366 47.40 20.51 -9.08
C GLN A 366 47.68 19.13 -9.66
N GLU A 367 47.99 19.05 -10.95
CA GLU A 367 48.33 17.80 -11.62
C GLU A 367 49.53 17.13 -10.95
N LEU A 368 50.59 17.88 -10.65
CA LEU A 368 51.78 17.37 -9.97
C LEU A 368 51.47 16.78 -8.58
N MET A 369 50.58 17.42 -7.81
CA MET A 369 50.16 16.86 -6.53
C MET A 369 49.23 15.67 -6.66
N GLU A 370 48.38 15.62 -7.69
CA GLU A 370 47.60 14.43 -7.98
C GLU A 370 48.49 13.25 -8.34
N GLU A 371 49.54 13.47 -9.12
CA GLU A 371 50.55 12.45 -9.43
C GLU A 371 51.30 11.97 -8.19
N LEU A 372 51.73 12.88 -7.32
CA LEU A 372 52.40 12.53 -6.05
C LEU A 372 51.48 11.77 -5.08
N ASN A 373 50.18 12.05 -5.11
CA ASN A 373 49.18 11.40 -4.25
C ASN A 373 48.59 10.12 -4.85
N LYS A 374 48.71 9.89 -6.15
CA LYS A 374 48.40 8.60 -6.79
C LYS A 374 49.39 7.57 -6.26
N LYS A 375 48.98 6.80 -5.24
CA LYS A 375 49.67 5.57 -4.87
C LYS A 375 49.79 4.71 -6.12
N VAL A 376 51.02 4.48 -6.58
CA VAL A 376 51.32 3.44 -7.57
C VAL A 376 50.58 2.17 -7.12
N PRO A 377 49.67 1.60 -7.93
CA PRO A 377 49.05 0.34 -7.57
C PRO A 377 50.18 -0.68 -7.43
N ARG A 378 50.37 -1.24 -6.23
CA ARG A 378 51.29 -2.37 -6.05
C ARG A 378 50.81 -3.46 -6.99
N SER A 379 51.55 -3.70 -8.08
CA SER A 379 51.38 -4.89 -8.89
C SER A 379 51.66 -6.08 -7.97
N ASN A 380 50.62 -6.77 -7.52
CA ASN A 380 50.77 -8.11 -6.98
C ASN A 380 51.22 -9.01 -8.13
N SER A 381 52.52 -9.11 -8.39
CA SER A 381 53.08 -10.24 -9.11
C SER A 381 53.22 -11.38 -8.11
N TYR A 382 52.30 -12.34 -8.19
CA TYR A 382 52.55 -13.68 -7.71
C TYR A 382 53.71 -14.26 -8.52
N TRP A 383 54.78 -14.65 -7.81
CA TRP A 383 55.65 -15.76 -8.17
C TRP A 383 56.01 -16.51 -6.91
#